data_AF-A0A9D1HJ55-F1
#
_entry.id   AF-A0A9D1HJ55-F1
#
_cell.length_a   1.000
_cell.length_b   1.000
_cell.length_c   1.000
_cell.angle_alpha   90.00
_cell.angle_beta   90.00
_cell.angle_gamma   90.00
#
_symmetry.space_group_name_H-M   'P 1'
#
loop_
_entity.id
_entity.type
_entity.pdbx_description
1 polymer ?
#
loop_
_entity_poly.entity_id
_entity_poly.type
_entity_poly.pdbx_seq_one_letter_code
_entity_poly.pdbx_strand_id
1 'polypeptide(L)'
;MLKFAEMPDTVLQNFNGGDGVVSAKIFKDDKVRIMRATIQQGCSIGQHTHTTNCEVVYVLSGQANCLIDGREEIVRAGECHYCPKGSSHSVKNIMPEPLEAVCVVPEQ
;
A
#
# COMPACT_ATOMS: atom_id res chain seq x y z
N MET A 1 -2.71 20.22 5.61
CA MET A 1 -3.66 19.14 5.95
C MET A 1 -4.06 18.46 4.64
N LEU A 2 -3.90 17.13 4.53
CA LEU A 2 -4.34 16.39 3.35
C LEU A 2 -5.79 15.94 3.54
N LYS A 3 -6.69 16.39 2.65
CA LYS A 3 -8.08 15.97 2.65
C LYS A 3 -8.31 14.99 1.52
N PHE A 4 -8.08 13.70 1.77
CA PHE A 4 -8.21 12.67 0.73
C PHE A 4 -9.57 12.70 0.03
N ALA A 5 -10.68 12.99 0.72
CA ALA A 5 -12.00 13.08 0.10
C ALA A 5 -12.09 14.13 -1.04
N GLU A 6 -11.24 15.15 -1.03
CA GLU A 6 -11.21 16.23 -2.02
C GLU A 6 -10.15 15.99 -3.12
N MET A 7 -9.41 14.88 -3.05
CA MET A 7 -8.33 14.54 -4.00
C MET A 7 -8.83 13.61 -5.11
N PRO A 8 -8.30 13.75 -6.34
CA PRO A 8 -8.68 12.89 -7.46
C PRO A 8 -8.26 11.44 -7.22
N ASP A 9 -9.09 10.50 -7.69
CA ASP A 9 -8.74 9.10 -7.74
C ASP A 9 -7.77 8.81 -8.88
N THR A 10 -6.72 8.06 -8.56
CA THR A 10 -5.78 7.52 -9.53
C THR A 10 -5.98 6.01 -9.61
N VAL A 11 -6.24 5.52 -10.82
CA VAL A 11 -6.41 4.09 -11.09
C VAL A 11 -5.07 3.53 -11.55
N LEU A 12 -4.51 2.59 -10.79
CA LEU A 12 -3.22 1.97 -11.05
C LEU A 12 -3.44 0.51 -11.45
N GLN A 13 -3.38 0.26 -12.76
CA GLN A 13 -3.46 -1.10 -13.33
C GLN A 13 -2.14 -1.84 -13.09
N ASN A 14 -2.22 -3.07 -12.61
CA ASN A 14 -1.08 -3.95 -12.34
C ASN A 14 0.06 -3.25 -11.56
N PHE A 15 -0.30 -2.55 -10.49
CA PHE A 15 0.63 -1.69 -9.76
C PHE A 15 1.83 -2.49 -9.20
N ASN A 16 3.06 -2.07 -9.52
CA ASN A 16 4.30 -2.81 -9.26
C ASN A 16 4.28 -4.26 -9.78
N GLY A 17 3.55 -4.54 -10.86
CA GLY A 17 3.39 -5.88 -11.43
C GLY A 17 2.38 -6.76 -10.70
N GLY A 18 1.58 -6.18 -9.80
CA GLY A 18 0.51 -6.89 -9.10
C GLY A 18 -0.69 -7.24 -9.99
N ASP A 19 -1.69 -7.84 -9.36
CA ASP A 19 -2.93 -8.29 -9.99
C ASP A 19 -3.99 -7.19 -9.97
N GLY A 20 -4.73 -7.05 -11.07
CA GLY A 20 -5.91 -6.20 -11.13
C GLY A 20 -5.62 -4.70 -10.98
N VAL A 21 -6.48 -4.02 -10.23
CA VAL A 21 -6.52 -2.56 -10.13
C VAL A 21 -6.41 -2.12 -8.68
N VAL A 22 -5.53 -1.15 -8.42
CA VAL A 22 -5.48 -0.40 -7.17
C VAL A 22 -5.99 1.01 -7.42
N SER A 23 -6.97 1.45 -6.65
CA SER A 23 -7.38 2.86 -6.63
C SER A 23 -6.62 3.58 -5.54
N ALA A 24 -6.06 4.76 -5.82
CA ALA A 24 -5.32 5.53 -4.83
C ALA A 24 -5.52 7.03 -4.98
N LYS A 25 -5.56 7.72 -3.84
CA LYS A 25 -5.46 9.19 -3.78
C LYS A 25 -4.06 9.55 -3.30
N ILE A 26 -3.31 10.27 -4.13
CA ILE A 26 -1.86 10.39 -3.99
C ILE A 26 -1.46 11.85 -3.76
N PHE A 27 -0.75 12.09 -2.66
CA PHE A 27 0.05 13.29 -2.45
C PHE A 27 1.53 12.91 -2.59
N LYS A 28 2.33 13.78 -3.21
CA LYS A 28 3.78 13.63 -3.26
C LYS A 28 4.47 14.97 -3.31
N ASP A 29 5.62 15.07 -2.65
CA ASP A 29 6.61 16.13 -2.80
C ASP A 29 8.02 15.52 -2.78
N ASP A 30 9.05 16.35 -2.68
CA ASP A 30 10.46 15.91 -2.68
C ASP A 30 10.86 15.14 -1.40
N LYS A 31 9.98 15.05 -0.41
CA LYS A 31 10.25 14.45 0.91
C LYS A 31 9.41 13.22 1.19
N VAL A 32 8.21 13.12 0.61
CA VAL A 32 7.30 12.03 0.95
C VAL A 32 6.28 11.80 -0.16
N ARG A 33 5.93 10.52 -0.35
CA ARG A 33 4.70 10.10 -1.00
C ARG A 33 3.73 9.57 0.05
N ILE A 34 2.51 10.07 0.03
CA ILE A 34 1.43 9.62 0.91
C ILE A 34 0.25 9.22 0.03
N MET A 35 -0.24 8.00 0.22
CA MET A 35 -1.33 7.44 -0.57
C MET A 35 -2.42 6.93 0.35
N ARG A 36 -3.69 7.22 0.04
CA ARG A 36 -4.81 6.41 0.53
C ARG A 36 -5.20 5.44 -0.57
N ALA A 37 -4.94 4.16 -0.37
CA ALA A 37 -5.15 3.11 -1.35
C ALA A 37 -6.36 2.24 -0.99
N THR A 38 -7.06 1.76 -2.01
CA THR A 38 -8.13 0.77 -1.94
C THR A 38 -7.81 -0.40 -2.85
N ILE A 39 -7.80 -1.61 -2.29
CA ILE A 39 -7.48 -2.85 -3.00
C ILE A 39 -8.68 -3.79 -2.91
N GLN A 40 -9.29 -4.09 -4.05
CA GLN A 40 -10.43 -5.00 -4.16
C GLN A 40 -9.99 -6.46 -3.99
N GLN A 41 -10.94 -7.36 -3.73
CA GLN A 41 -10.67 -8.79 -3.63
C GLN A 41 -9.87 -9.29 -4.85
N GLY A 42 -8.81 -10.05 -4.59
CA GLY A 42 -7.95 -10.64 -5.61
C GLY A 42 -6.92 -9.69 -6.20
N CYS A 43 -7.04 -8.37 -6.00
CA CYS A 43 -6.09 -7.38 -6.48
C CYS A 43 -4.86 -7.28 -5.56
N SER A 44 -3.74 -6.82 -6.10
CA SER A 44 -2.49 -6.67 -5.34
C SER A 44 -1.61 -5.53 -5.83
N ILE A 45 -0.75 -5.07 -4.92
CA ILE A 45 0.48 -4.35 -5.23
C ILE A 45 1.57 -5.41 -5.32
N GLY A 46 2.22 -5.48 -6.47
CA GLY A 46 3.23 -6.49 -6.74
C GLY A 46 4.49 -6.32 -5.89
N GLN A 47 5.32 -7.36 -5.90
CA GLN A 47 6.55 -7.38 -5.11
C GLN A 47 7.53 -6.32 -5.62
N HIS A 48 8.00 -5.47 -4.71
CA HIS A 48 8.97 -4.42 -5.03
C HIS A 48 9.90 -4.18 -3.84
N THR A 49 11.02 -3.51 -4.09
CA THR A 49 12.08 -3.27 -3.10
C THR A 49 12.23 -1.78 -2.86
N HIS A 50 12.26 -1.40 -1.58
CA HIS A 50 12.54 -0.02 -1.17
C HIS A 50 14.05 0.19 -1.02
N THR A 51 14.75 0.45 -2.13
CA THR A 51 16.22 0.57 -2.13
C THR A 51 16.73 1.89 -1.53
N THR A 52 15.98 2.97 -1.69
CA THR A 52 16.35 4.30 -1.21
C THR A 52 15.59 4.72 0.05
N ASN A 53 14.40 4.19 0.29
CA ASN A 53 13.48 4.62 1.34
C ASN A 53 12.91 3.45 2.14
N CYS A 54 11.91 3.69 2.99
CA CYS A 54 11.09 2.66 3.64
C CYS A 54 9.61 2.92 3.31
N GLU A 55 8.72 2.02 3.73
CA GLU A 55 7.27 2.24 3.66
C GLU A 55 6.58 1.85 4.96
N VAL A 56 5.63 2.69 5.39
CA VAL A 56 4.66 2.36 6.43
C VAL A 56 3.28 2.24 5.78
N VAL A 57 2.61 1.10 5.97
CA VAL A 57 1.24 0.86 5.52
C VAL A 57 0.35 0.68 6.76
N TYR A 58 -0.54 1.63 7.00
CA TYR A 58 -1.54 1.56 8.07
C TYR A 58 -2.89 1.14 7.52
N VAL A 59 -3.43 0.03 8.01
CA VAL A 59 -4.70 -0.51 7.51
C VAL A 59 -5.87 0.20 8.20
N LEU A 60 -6.73 0.83 7.41
CA LEU A 60 -7.93 1.54 7.87
C LEU A 60 -9.12 0.59 8.01
N SER A 61 -9.31 -0.28 7.03
CA SER A 61 -10.38 -1.28 7.00
C SER A 61 -10.00 -2.50 6.18
N GLY A 62 -10.64 -3.63 6.44
CA GLY A 62 -10.30 -4.90 5.79
C GLY A 62 -9.02 -5.51 6.34
N GLN A 63 -8.34 -6.28 5.49
CA GLN A 63 -7.12 -7.01 5.84
C GLN A 63 -6.14 -6.98 4.68
N ALA A 64 -4.87 -6.76 4.99
CA ALA A 64 -3.76 -6.87 4.07
C ALA A 64 -3.00 -8.19 4.29
N ASN A 65 -2.79 -8.94 3.22
CA ASN A 65 -1.88 -10.08 3.18
C ASN A 65 -0.58 -9.60 2.56
N CYS A 66 0.41 -9.34 3.41
CA CYS A 66 1.72 -8.88 3.00
C CYS A 66 2.68 -10.06 2.90
N LEU A 67 3.58 -10.02 1.91
CA LEU A 67 4.76 -10.89 1.88
C LEU A 67 5.96 -9.96 2.01
N ILE A 68 6.77 -10.10 3.06
CA ILE A 68 7.98 -9.30 3.29
C ILE A 68 9.19 -10.21 3.48
N ASP A 69 10.20 -10.06 2.64
CA ASP A 69 11.44 -10.86 2.65
C ASP A 69 11.18 -12.38 2.80
N GLY A 70 10.14 -12.88 2.12
CA GLY A 70 9.74 -14.29 2.13
C GLY A 70 8.87 -14.72 3.32
N ARG A 71 8.46 -13.79 4.19
CA ARG A 71 7.57 -14.05 5.33
C ARG A 71 6.19 -13.46 5.08
N GLU A 72 5.16 -14.25 5.37
CA GLU A 72 3.78 -13.78 5.29
C GLU A 72 3.37 -13.05 6.56
N GLU A 73 2.70 -11.92 6.39
CA GLU A 73 2.12 -11.13 7.45
C GLU A 73 0.65 -10.85 7.12
N ILE A 74 -0.21 -10.97 8.13
CA ILE A 74 -1.61 -10.57 8.04
C ILE A 74 -1.77 -9.33 8.90
N VAL A 75 -2.16 -8.22 8.26
CA VAL A 75 -2.32 -6.92 8.93
C VAL A 75 -3.77 -6.46 8.81
N ARG A 76 -4.39 -6.15 9.95
CA ARG A 76 -5.81 -5.83 10.07
C ARG A 76 -6.04 -4.36 10.35
N ALA A 77 -7.29 -3.92 10.23
CA ALA A 77 -7.70 -2.57 10.58
C ALA A 77 -7.16 -2.14 11.97
N GLY A 78 -6.44 -1.02 12.00
CA GLY A 78 -5.79 -0.50 13.20
C GLY A 78 -4.31 -0.90 13.37
N GLU A 79 -3.79 -1.75 12.49
CA GLU A 79 -2.40 -2.24 12.54
C GLU A 79 -1.53 -1.62 11.43
N CYS A 80 -0.21 -1.63 11.66
CA CYS A 80 0.80 -1.19 10.70
C CYS A 80 1.58 -2.39 10.14
N HIS A 81 1.77 -2.40 8.83
CA HIS A 81 2.90 -3.09 8.19
C HIS A 81 4.04 -2.09 7.97
N TYR A 82 5.27 -2.48 8.28
CA TYR A 82 6.46 -1.66 8.04
C TYR A 82 7.46 -2.42 7.17
N CYS A 83 7.79 -1.84 6.02
CA CYS A 83 8.82 -2.33 5.11
C CYS A 83 10.06 -1.45 5.24
N PRO A 84 11.14 -1.93 5.89
CA PRO A 84 12.34 -1.14 6.08
C PRO A 84 13.11 -0.97 4.76
N LYS A 85 14.02 0.01 4.74
CA LYS A 85 14.93 0.23 3.64
C LYS A 85 15.78 -1.01 3.37
N GLY A 86 15.83 -1.40 2.10
CA GLY A 86 16.52 -2.60 1.61
C GLY A 86 15.63 -3.85 1.55
N SER A 87 14.47 -3.86 2.20
CA SER A 87 13.53 -4.98 2.15
C SER A 87 12.63 -4.93 0.92
N SER A 88 12.08 -6.09 0.58
CA SER A 88 11.08 -6.25 -0.46
C SER A 88 9.78 -6.72 0.11
N HIS A 89 8.68 -6.16 -0.38
CA HIS A 89 7.35 -6.62 0.00
C HIS A 89 6.32 -6.55 -1.12
N SER A 90 5.19 -7.23 -0.90
CA SER A 90 3.96 -7.10 -1.69
C SER A 90 2.75 -6.97 -0.76
N VAL A 91 1.63 -6.48 -1.28
CA VAL A 91 0.37 -6.35 -0.54
C VAL A 91 -0.77 -6.90 -1.38
N LYS A 92 -1.50 -7.88 -0.87
CA LYS A 92 -2.66 -8.48 -1.56
C LYS A 92 -3.89 -8.44 -0.66
N ASN A 93 -5.06 -8.24 -1.28
CA ASN A 93 -6.32 -8.49 -0.61
C ASN A 93 -6.91 -9.82 -1.11
N ILE A 94 -7.01 -10.82 -0.23
CA ILE A 94 -7.69 -12.09 -0.55
C ILE A 94 -9.11 -12.16 0.00
N MET A 95 -9.49 -11.17 0.82
CA MET A 95 -10.78 -11.12 1.49
C MET A 95 -11.86 -10.53 0.57
N PRO A 96 -13.13 -10.90 0.76
CA PRO A 96 -14.25 -10.34 -0.01
C PRO A 96 -14.38 -8.82 0.17
N GLU A 97 -14.14 -8.31 1.37
CA GLU A 97 -14.23 -6.89 1.68
C GLU A 97 -13.03 -6.12 1.10
N PRO A 98 -13.22 -4.90 0.58
CA PRO A 98 -12.11 -4.05 0.15
C PRO A 98 -11.15 -3.74 1.31
N LEU A 99 -9.85 -3.82 1.00
CA LEU A 99 -8.80 -3.30 1.87
C LEU A 99 -8.66 -1.81 1.63
N GLU A 100 -8.72 -1.00 2.69
CA GLU A 100 -8.30 0.40 2.67
C GLU A 100 -7.08 0.59 3.56
N ALA A 101 -6.06 1.30 3.04
CA ALA A 101 -4.85 1.60 3.78
C ALA A 101 -4.30 2.99 3.46
N VAL A 102 -3.52 3.54 4.40
CA VAL A 102 -2.66 4.69 4.17
C VAL A 102 -1.23 4.20 4.05
N CYS A 103 -0.60 4.48 2.91
CA CYS A 103 0.80 4.19 2.64
C CYS A 103 1.62 5.47 2.73
N VAL A 104 2.72 5.44 3.49
CA VAL A 104 3.66 6.56 3.64
C VAL A 104 5.04 6.08 3.25
N VAL A 105 5.58 6.67 2.18
CA VAL A 105 6.90 6.40 1.64
C VAL A 105 7.72 7.69 1.71
N PRO A 106 8.51 7.92 2.78
CA PRO A 106 9.41 9.06 2.85
C PRO A 106 10.54 8.92 1.83
N GLU A 107 11.03 10.00 1.25
CA GLU A 107 12.29 10.00 0.51
C GLU A 107 13.46 10.11 1.51
N GLN A 108 14.53 9.33 1.30
CA GLN A 108 15.69 9.24 2.20
C GLN A 108 17.02 9.21 1.43
#